data_AF-A0AA51F3F9-F1
#
_entry.id   AF-A0AA51F3F9-F1
#
_cell.length_a   1.000
_cell.length_b   1.000
_cell.length_c   1.000
_cell.angle_alpha   90.00
_cell.angle_beta   90.00
_cell.angle_gamma   90.00
#
_symmetry.space_group_name_H-M   'P 1'
#
loop_
_entity.id
_entity.type
_entity.pdbx_description
1 polymer ?
#
loop_
_entity_poly.entity_id
_entity_poly.type
_entity_poly.pdbx_seq_one_letter_code
_entity_poly.pdbx_strand_id
1 'polypeptide(L)' 'VSQEVVEHMLGWNIPEEHQNLVHEHWRNFPAVSKYWHIGLALIYSLLMFASISGNGIVIWIFST' A
#
# COMPACT_ATOMS: atom_id res chain seq x y z
N VAL A 1 -10.44 -7.22 -24.14
CA VAL A 1 -9.95 -6.92 -22.76
C VAL A 1 -11.18 -6.59 -21.94
N SER A 2 -11.56 -7.48 -21.03
CA SER A 2 -12.85 -7.50 -20.32
C SER A 2 -13.09 -6.20 -19.54
N GLN A 3 -14.22 -5.55 -19.80
CA GLN A 3 -14.65 -4.28 -19.20
C GLN A 3 -15.18 -4.41 -17.75
N GLU A 4 -14.92 -5.52 -17.05
CA GLU A 4 -15.62 -5.85 -15.80
C GLU A 4 -14.99 -5.32 -14.51
N VAL A 5 -13.86 -4.58 -14.51
CA VAL A 5 -13.25 -4.10 -13.24
C VAL A 5 -12.63 -2.71 -13.36
N VAL A 6 -13.36 -1.72 -13.89
CA VAL A 6 -13.02 -0.31 -13.66
C VAL A 6 -14.27 0.40 -13.16
N GLU A 7 -14.62 0.12 -11.91
CA GLU A 7 -15.79 0.75 -11.27
C GLU A 7 -15.47 2.19 -10.83
N HIS A 8 -14.19 2.50 -10.58
CA HIS A 8 -13.76 3.78 -10.04
C HIS A 8 -12.37 4.24 -10.52
N MET A 9 -12.14 5.56 -10.47
CA MET A 9 -10.81 6.15 -10.66
C MET A 9 -9.98 6.07 -9.37
N LEU A 10 -8.66 6.18 -9.48
CA LEU A 10 -7.77 6.19 -8.33
C LEU A 10 -8.10 7.39 -7.41
N GLY A 11 -8.31 7.11 -6.12
CA GLY A 11 -8.69 8.15 -5.15
C GLY A 11 -10.19 8.40 -5.02
N TRP A 12 -11.05 7.56 -5.60
CA TRP A 12 -12.51 7.67 -5.47
C TRP A 12 -13.04 7.64 -4.03
N ASN A 13 -12.34 6.93 -3.14
CA ASN A 13 -12.74 6.75 -1.73
C ASN A 13 -12.15 7.83 -0.80
N ILE A 14 -11.59 8.91 -1.35
CA ILE A 14 -10.97 9.99 -0.56
C ILE A 14 -12.02 11.10 -0.40
N PRO A 15 -12.32 11.55 0.84
CA PRO A 15 -13.25 12.66 1.06
C PRO A 15 -12.71 13.95 0.45
N GLU A 16 -13.61 14.84 0.00
CA GLU A 16 -13.27 16.04 -0.78
C GLU A 16 -12.23 16.95 -0.09
N GLU A 17 -12.30 17.04 1.24
CA GLU A 17 -11.36 17.77 2.10
C GLU A 17 -9.90 17.28 1.98
N HIS A 18 -9.69 16.01 1.66
CA HIS A 18 -8.37 15.38 1.56
C HIS A 18 -7.92 15.12 0.12
N GLN A 19 -8.76 15.42 -0.87
CA GLN A 19 -8.42 15.23 -2.28
C GLN A 19 -7.12 15.96 -2.63
N ASN A 20 -6.92 17.18 -2.09
CA ASN A 20 -5.74 18.01 -2.30
C ASN A 20 -4.38 17.34 -1.96
N LEU A 21 -4.39 16.29 -1.14
CA LEU A 21 -3.18 15.52 -0.78
C LEU A 21 -2.70 14.62 -1.93
N VAL A 22 -3.60 14.25 -2.84
CA VAL A 22 -3.29 13.43 -4.02
C VAL A 22 -3.11 14.35 -5.23
N HIS A 23 -1.90 14.35 -5.78
CA HIS A 23 -1.56 15.10 -6.98
C HIS A 23 -2.47 14.71 -8.16
N GLU A 24 -2.90 15.70 -8.95
CA GLU A 24 -3.88 15.53 -10.04
C GLU A 24 -3.49 14.43 -11.04
N HIS A 25 -2.19 14.35 -11.38
CA HIS A 25 -1.62 13.29 -12.21
C HIS A 25 -2.13 11.88 -11.83
N TRP A 26 -2.18 11.56 -10.53
CA TRP A 26 -2.53 10.23 -10.05
C TRP A 26 -4.02 9.92 -10.14
N ARG A 27 -4.89 10.93 -10.19
CA ARG A 27 -6.35 10.75 -10.29
C ARG A 27 -6.80 10.35 -11.70
N ASN A 28 -5.92 10.46 -12.69
CA ASN A 28 -6.19 10.09 -14.08
C ASN A 28 -6.05 8.58 -14.36
N PHE A 29 -5.67 7.78 -13.36
CA PHE A 29 -5.53 6.33 -13.50
C PHE A 29 -6.77 5.59 -12.97
N PRO A 30 -7.12 4.44 -13.57
CA PRO A 30 -8.18 3.59 -13.03
C PRO A 30 -7.77 3.02 -11.66
N ALA A 31 -8.74 2.76 -10.80
CA ALA A 31 -8.49 2.07 -9.53
C ALA A 31 -7.91 0.68 -9.80
N VAL A 32 -6.89 0.32 -9.02
CA VAL A 32 -6.21 -0.97 -9.15
C VAL A 32 -7.09 -2.09 -8.56
N SER A 33 -6.99 -3.30 -9.13
CA SER A 33 -7.72 -4.45 -8.59
C SER A 33 -7.34 -4.74 -7.13
N LYS A 34 -8.31 -5.22 -6.34
CA LYS A 34 -8.14 -5.53 -4.91
C LYS A 34 -6.97 -6.48 -4.63
N TYR A 35 -6.67 -7.39 -5.56
CA TYR A 35 -5.57 -8.36 -5.43
C TYR A 35 -4.20 -7.69 -5.30
N TRP A 36 -3.95 -6.57 -5.99
CA TRP A 36 -2.68 -5.85 -5.88
C TRP A 36 -2.50 -5.19 -4.51
N HIS A 37 -3.58 -4.68 -3.92
CA HIS A 37 -3.55 -4.14 -2.56
C HIS A 37 -3.20 -5.22 -1.53
N ILE A 38 -3.80 -6.41 -1.66
CA ILE A 38 -3.50 -7.56 -0.79
C ILE A 38 -2.04 -8.01 -0.97
N GLY A 39 -1.57 -8.11 -2.22
CA GLY A 39 -0.19 -8.49 -2.52
C GLY A 39 0.83 -7.53 -1.92
N LEU A 40 0.62 -6.22 -2.07
CA LEU A 40 1.47 -5.21 -1.44
C LEU A 40 1.43 -5.33 0.09
N ALA A 41 0.26 -5.45 0.70
CA ALA A 41 0.12 -5.59 2.15
C ALA A 41 0.87 -6.83 2.69
N LEU A 42 0.85 -7.94 1.95
CA LEU A 42 1.60 -9.15 2.30
C LEU A 42 3.11 -8.91 2.24
N ILE A 43 3.61 -8.29 1.17
CA ILE A 43 5.03 -7.97 1.02
C ILE A 43 5.50 -7.06 2.16
N TYR A 44 4.76 -5.97 2.44
CA TYR A 44 5.10 -5.07 3.54
C TYR A 44 5.08 -5.78 4.91
N SER A 45 4.12 -6.67 5.14
CA SER A 45 4.06 -7.47 6.38
C SER A 45 5.29 -8.37 6.55
N LEU A 46 5.69 -9.07 5.48
CA LEU A 46 6.89 -9.92 5.51
C LEU A 46 8.15 -9.09 5.77
N LEU A 47 8.30 -7.95 5.10
CA LEU A 47 9.40 -7.03 5.32
C LEU A 47 9.41 -6.47 6.75
N MET A 48 8.24 -6.16 7.31
CA MET A 48 8.10 -5.73 8.71
C MET A 48 8.57 -6.81 9.68
N PHE A 49 8.11 -8.06 9.55
CA PHE A 49 8.54 -9.15 10.42
C PHE A 49 10.04 -9.42 10.29
N ALA A 50 10.58 -9.45 9.07
CA ALA A 50 12.00 -9.62 8.84
C ALA A 50 12.82 -8.48 9.47
N SER A 51 12.33 -7.23 9.35
CA SER A 51 12.99 -6.06 9.92
C SER A 51 12.95 -6.08 11.45
N ILE A 52 11.79 -6.30 12.07
CA ILE A 52 11.64 -6.32 13.52
C ILE A 52 12.45 -7.47 14.13
N SER A 53 12.36 -8.68 13.55
CA SER A 53 13.12 -9.82 14.05
C SER A 53 14.62 -9.63 13.85
N GLY A 54 15.08 -9.27 12.65
CA GLY A 54 16.49 -9.08 12.35
C GLY A 54 17.13 -7.99 13.21
N ASN A 55 16.55 -6.78 13.21
CA ASN A 55 17.07 -5.68 14.00
C ASN A 55 16.90 -5.91 15.51
N GLY A 56 15.79 -6.53 15.93
CA GLY A 56 15.55 -6.90 17.32
C GLY A 56 16.59 -7.88 17.86
N ILE A 57 16.97 -8.89 17.07
CA ILE A 57 18.03 -9.85 17.42
C ILE A 57 19.38 -9.14 17.53
N VAL A 58 19.71 -8.24 16.60
CA VAL A 58 20.95 -7.44 16.67
C VAL A 58 20.98 -6.65 17.98
N ILE A 59 19.93 -5.88 18.28
CA ILE A 59 19.87 -5.10 19.53
C ILE A 59 20.01 -6.01 20.75
N TRP A 60 19.32 -7.15 20.75
CA TRP A 60 19.35 -8.10 21.88
C TRP A 60 20.76 -8.68 22.13
N ILE A 61 21.44 -9.14 21.08
CA ILE A 61 22.79 -9.72 21.19
C ILE A 61 23.81 -8.68 21.64
N PHE A 62 23.74 -7.45 21.10
CA PHE A 62 24.73 -6.41 21.42
C PHE A 62 24.42 -5.66 22.72
N SER A 63 23.23 -5.84 23.31
CA SER A 63 22.86 -5.24 24.60
C SER A 63 22.95 -6.21 25.78
N THR A 64 23.19 -7.50 25.53
CA THR A 64 23.39 -8.55 26.55
C THR A 64 24.86 -8.92 26.62
#